data_AF-A0A9E0DDM4-F1
#
_entry.id   AF-A0A9E0DDM4-F1
#
_cell.length_a   1.000
_cell.length_b   1.000
_cell.length_c   1.000
_cell.angle_alpha   90.00
_cell.angle_beta   90.00
_cell.angle_gamma   90.00
#
_symmetry.space_group_name_H-M   'P 1'
#
loop_
_entity.id
_entity.type
_entity.pdbx_description
1 polymer ?
#
loop_
_entity_poly.entity_id
_entity_poly.type
_entity_poly.pdbx_seq_one_letter_code
_entity_poly.pdbx_strand_id
1 'polypeptide(L)'
;METLTLSSEIGLLLEAEAQQMGKTTVEIAEDWLRQHYSSLRRQRLEAQTKRFWAKHTELYAQYPDQFVAFYDDRILDVDEDMRQLAMRVRSAYGKLPVVIAQVTATPVPEYRVRSPRLSDIAERADENEMSMDEIVAEVHRYRQETRDADNHI
;
A
#
# COMPACT_ATOMS: atom_id res chain seq x y z
N MET A 1 -24.00 -22.65 -7.23
CA MET A 1 -22.59 -22.44 -6.85
C MET A 1 -21.76 -23.30 -7.77
N GLU A 2 -20.76 -22.73 -8.44
CA GLU A 2 -19.82 -23.52 -9.23
C GLU A 2 -18.80 -24.18 -8.30
N THR A 3 -18.49 -25.45 -8.57
CA THR A 3 -17.46 -26.20 -7.85
C THR A 3 -16.16 -26.13 -8.63
N LEU A 4 -15.10 -25.61 -8.01
CA LEU A 4 -13.75 -25.59 -8.56
C LEU A 4 -13.04 -26.89 -8.17
N THR A 5 -12.57 -27.64 -9.15
CA THR A 5 -11.74 -28.83 -8.92
C THR A 5 -10.26 -28.43 -8.99
N LEU A 6 -9.53 -28.62 -7.89
CA LEU A 6 -8.09 -28.38 -7.83
C LEU A 6 -7.31 -29.59 -8.33
N SER A 7 -6.05 -29.37 -8.73
CA SER A 7 -5.14 -30.47 -9.04
C SER A 7 -4.85 -31.29 -7.78
N SER A 8 -4.57 -32.58 -7.94
CA SER A 8 -4.25 -33.48 -6.83
C SER A 8 -3.02 -33.01 -6.03
N GLU A 9 -2.05 -32.39 -6.69
CA GLU A 9 -0.88 -31.79 -6.05
C GLU A 9 -1.26 -30.67 -5.07
N ILE A 10 -2.12 -29.74 -5.49
CA ILE A 10 -2.58 -28.64 -4.64
C ILE A 10 -3.46 -29.17 -3.51
N GLY A 11 -4.29 -30.18 -3.79
CA GLY A 11 -5.12 -30.83 -2.77
C GLY A 11 -4.29 -31.40 -1.61
N LEU A 12 -3.23 -32.16 -1.93
CA LEU A 12 -2.32 -32.73 -0.93
C LEU A 12 -1.59 -31.66 -0.12
N LEU A 13 -1.17 -30.58 -0.78
CA LEU A 13 -0.47 -29.48 -0.13
C LEU A 13 -1.39 -28.70 0.83
N LEU A 14 -2.65 -28.48 0.44
CA LEU A 14 -3.64 -27.85 1.33
C LEU A 14 -4.00 -28.74 2.52
N GLU A 15 -4.10 -30.06 2.33
CA GLU A 15 -4.35 -31.00 3.42
C GLU A 15 -3.21 -31.02 4.45
N ALA A 16 -1.95 -31.04 3.98
CA ALA A 16 -0.78 -30.98 4.84
C ALA A 16 -0.76 -29.68 5.68
N GLU A 17 -1.01 -28.54 5.03
CA GLU A 17 -1.03 -27.24 5.71
C GLU A 17 -2.20 -27.11 6.70
N ALA A 18 -3.38 -27.59 6.30
CA ALA A 18 -4.57 -27.64 7.14
C ALA A 18 -4.31 -28.43 8.43
N GLN A 19 -3.66 -29.59 8.32
CA GLN A 19 -3.29 -30.40 9.47
C GLN A 19 -2.28 -29.69 10.38
N GLN A 20 -1.29 -28.99 9.81
CA GLN A 20 -0.30 -28.24 10.57
C GLN A 20 -0.89 -27.04 11.31
N MET A 21 -1.84 -26.34 10.69
CA MET A 21 -2.46 -25.13 11.24
C MET A 21 -3.74 -25.40 12.07
N GLY A 22 -4.20 -26.65 12.13
CA GLY A 22 -5.45 -27.01 12.80
C GLY A 22 -6.70 -26.38 12.16
N LYS A 23 -6.64 -26.11 10.85
CA LYS A 23 -7.72 -25.50 10.05
C LYS A 23 -8.27 -26.52 9.07
N THR A 24 -9.41 -26.24 8.45
CA THR A 24 -9.91 -27.03 7.32
C THR A 24 -9.21 -26.64 6.02
N THR A 25 -9.21 -27.56 5.06
CA THR A 25 -8.66 -27.35 3.70
C THR A 25 -9.31 -26.15 3.00
N VAL A 26 -10.60 -25.92 3.25
CA VAL A 26 -11.36 -24.79 2.70
C VAL A 26 -10.90 -23.46 3.30
N GLU A 27 -10.71 -23.40 4.61
CA GLU A 27 -10.24 -22.17 5.30
C GLU A 27 -8.84 -21.77 4.84
N ILE A 28 -7.92 -22.73 4.72
CA ILE A 28 -6.57 -22.45 4.20
C ILE A 28 -6.63 -21.95 2.75
N ALA A 29 -7.42 -22.62 1.91
CA ALA A 29 -7.58 -22.20 0.52
C ALA A 29 -8.15 -20.79 0.41
N GLU A 30 -9.17 -20.45 1.20
CA GLU A 30 -9.73 -19.11 1.25
C GLU A 30 -8.72 -18.06 1.72
N ASP A 31 -7.99 -18.34 2.80
CA ASP A 31 -6.98 -17.44 3.35
C ASP A 31 -5.89 -17.14 2.31
N TRP A 32 -5.39 -18.18 1.65
CA TRP A 32 -4.37 -18.05 0.60
C TRP A 32 -4.87 -17.27 -0.60
N LEU A 33 -6.10 -17.53 -1.07
CA LEU A 33 -6.70 -16.77 -2.16
C LEU A 33 -6.89 -15.30 -1.79
N ARG A 34 -7.34 -15.01 -0.57
CA ARG A 34 -7.48 -13.62 -0.05
C ARG A 34 -6.13 -12.93 0.00
N GLN A 35 -5.10 -13.61 0.49
CA GLN A 35 -3.75 -13.06 0.58
C GLN A 35 -3.14 -12.81 -0.80
N HIS A 36 -3.26 -13.78 -1.71
CA HIS A 36 -2.78 -13.64 -3.09
C HIS A 36 -3.47 -12.48 -3.81
N TYR A 37 -4.81 -12.42 -3.74
CA TYR A 37 -5.58 -11.33 -4.33
C TYR A 37 -5.19 -9.96 -3.74
N SER A 38 -5.01 -9.89 -2.42
CA SER A 38 -4.58 -8.65 -1.75
C SER A 38 -3.19 -8.21 -2.20
N SER A 39 -2.26 -9.15 -2.38
CA SER A 39 -0.92 -8.88 -2.90
C SER A 39 -0.96 -8.34 -4.33
N LEU A 40 -1.70 -9.01 -5.21
CA LEU A 40 -1.88 -8.57 -6.60
C LEU A 40 -2.53 -7.18 -6.68
N ARG A 41 -3.52 -6.91 -5.82
CA ARG A 41 -4.18 -5.60 -5.75
C ARG A 41 -3.22 -4.50 -5.32
N ARG A 42 -2.32 -4.75 -4.35
CA ARG A 42 -1.28 -3.79 -3.94
C ARG A 42 -0.33 -3.50 -5.10
N GLN A 43 0.19 -4.53 -5.76
CA GLN A 43 1.10 -4.36 -6.90
C GLN A 43 0.46 -3.53 -8.02
N ARG A 44 -0.82 -3.79 -8.34
CA ARG A 44 -1.56 -3.01 -9.32
C ARG A 44 -1.72 -1.56 -8.89
N LEU A 45 -2.11 -1.31 -7.63
CA LEU A 45 -2.27 0.04 -7.12
C LEU A 45 -0.93 0.80 -7.15
N GLU A 46 0.18 0.18 -6.77
CA GLU A 46 1.52 0.77 -6.85
C GLU A 46 1.88 1.17 -8.29
N ALA A 47 1.59 0.31 -9.26
CA ALA A 47 1.79 0.62 -10.68
C ALA A 47 0.93 1.81 -11.13
N GLN A 48 -0.34 1.86 -10.70
CA GLN A 48 -1.23 2.98 -11.01
C GLN A 48 -0.74 4.29 -10.36
N THR A 49 -0.29 4.25 -9.11
CA THR A 49 0.28 5.40 -8.41
C THR A 49 1.52 5.94 -9.14
N LYS A 50 2.41 5.08 -9.63
CA LYS A 50 3.57 5.50 -10.43
C LYS A 50 3.15 6.22 -11.71
N ARG A 51 2.13 5.71 -12.41
CA ARG A 51 1.58 6.35 -13.62
C ARG A 51 0.92 7.69 -13.32
N PHE A 52 0.15 7.77 -12.23
CA PHE A 52 -0.46 9.00 -11.77
C PHE A 52 0.60 10.09 -11.55
N TRP A 53 1.68 9.77 -10.83
CA TRP A 53 2.75 10.74 -10.58
C TRP A 53 3.51 11.14 -11.83
N ALA A 54 3.73 10.21 -12.77
CA ALA A 54 4.33 10.53 -14.07
C ALA A 54 3.49 11.53 -14.88
N LYS A 55 2.17 11.54 -14.69
CA LYS A 55 1.20 12.42 -15.37
C LYS A 55 0.79 13.63 -14.55
N HIS A 56 1.32 13.78 -13.34
CA HIS A 56 0.81 14.76 -12.39
C HIS A 56 0.85 16.21 -12.94
N THR A 57 1.89 16.58 -13.67
CA THR A 57 1.98 17.91 -14.31
C THR A 57 0.84 18.15 -15.31
N GLU A 58 0.49 17.14 -16.11
CA GLU A 58 -0.64 17.21 -17.05
C GLU A 58 -1.98 17.32 -16.31
N LEU A 59 -2.11 16.57 -15.21
CA LEU A 59 -3.32 16.57 -14.39
C LEU A 59 -3.50 17.90 -13.65
N TYR A 60 -2.42 18.51 -13.15
CA TYR A 60 -2.50 19.79 -12.43
C TYR A 60 -2.93 20.93 -13.34
N ALA A 61 -2.52 20.91 -14.60
CA ALA A 61 -2.96 21.88 -15.59
C ALA A 61 -4.48 21.80 -15.86
N GLN A 62 -5.12 20.66 -15.62
CA GLN A 62 -6.54 20.42 -15.91
C GLN A 62 -7.43 20.48 -14.67
N TYR A 63 -6.94 19.99 -13.53
CA TYR A 63 -7.71 19.80 -12.29
C TYR A 63 -6.96 20.36 -11.08
N PRO A 64 -6.59 21.66 -11.08
CA PRO A 64 -5.84 22.24 -9.96
C PRO A 64 -6.63 22.16 -8.66
N ASP A 65 -5.98 21.68 -7.60
CA ASP A 65 -6.49 21.55 -6.23
C ASP A 65 -7.72 20.63 -6.05
N GLN A 66 -8.13 19.92 -7.10
CA GLN A 66 -9.20 18.93 -7.06
C GLN A 66 -8.68 17.53 -6.75
N PHE A 67 -9.55 16.68 -6.19
CA PHE A 67 -9.32 15.25 -6.10
C PHE A 67 -9.70 14.59 -7.42
N VAL A 68 -8.83 13.70 -7.89
CA VAL A 68 -9.08 12.93 -9.11
C VAL A 68 -8.99 11.44 -8.82
N ALA A 69 -9.88 10.68 -9.45
CA ALA A 69 -9.87 9.24 -9.47
C ALA A 69 -9.20 8.77 -10.77
N PHE A 70 -8.03 8.15 -10.65
CA PHE A 70 -7.19 7.78 -11.78
C PHE A 70 -7.02 6.26 -11.89
N TYR A 71 -7.21 5.73 -13.10
CA TYR A 71 -7.03 4.33 -13.41
C TYR A 71 -6.66 4.12 -14.88
N ASP A 72 -5.59 3.37 -15.13
CA ASP A 72 -5.10 2.99 -16.45
C ASP A 72 -4.98 4.16 -17.43
N ASP A 73 -4.26 5.19 -16.99
CA ASP A 73 -4.00 6.42 -17.76
C ASP A 73 -5.25 7.25 -18.10
N ARG A 74 -6.35 7.03 -17.36
CA ARG A 74 -7.61 7.75 -17.50
C ARG A 74 -8.10 8.30 -16.17
N ILE A 75 -8.80 9.43 -16.25
CA ILE A 75 -9.58 9.98 -15.14
C ILE A 75 -10.96 9.35 -15.19
N LEU A 76 -11.36 8.71 -14.09
CA LEU A 76 -12.67 8.09 -13.94
C LEU A 76 -13.70 9.07 -13.41
N ASP A 77 -13.30 9.94 -12.48
CA ASP A 77 -14.16 10.92 -11.81
C ASP A 77 -13.29 11.99 -11.11
N VAL A 78 -13.86 13.15 -10.79
CA VAL A 78 -13.21 14.27 -10.11
C VAL A 78 -14.16 14.88 -9.08
N ASP A 79 -13.62 15.42 -7.98
CA ASP A 79 -14.40 16.15 -6.98
C ASP A 79 -13.52 17.05 -6.12
N GLU A 80 -14.12 18.01 -5.42
CA GLU A 80 -13.46 18.80 -4.38
C GLU A 80 -13.44 18.05 -3.03
N ASP A 81 -14.38 17.13 -2.82
CA ASP A 81 -14.46 16.28 -1.63
C ASP A 81 -13.99 14.84 -1.94
N MET A 82 -12.82 14.50 -1.41
CA MET A 82 -12.22 13.15 -1.48
C MET A 82 -13.20 12.04 -1.07
N ARG A 83 -14.02 12.24 -0.04
CA ARG A 83 -14.92 11.22 0.49
C ARG A 83 -16.05 10.95 -0.48
N GLN A 84 -16.65 12.00 -1.03
CA GLN A 84 -17.72 11.88 -2.01
C GLN A 84 -17.21 11.18 -3.28
N LEU A 85 -16.04 11.58 -3.77
CA LEU A 85 -15.36 10.93 -4.88
C LEU A 85 -15.13 9.44 -4.60
N ALA A 86 -14.54 9.11 -3.44
CA ALA A 86 -14.26 7.73 -3.07
C ALA A 86 -15.53 6.87 -2.97
N MET A 87 -16.64 7.43 -2.48
CA MET A 87 -17.93 6.74 -2.43
C MET A 87 -18.47 6.45 -3.83
N ARG A 88 -18.47 7.45 -4.73
CA ARG A 88 -18.94 7.26 -6.11
C ARG A 88 -18.10 6.25 -6.87
N VAL A 89 -16.77 6.37 -6.77
CA VAL A 89 -15.83 5.45 -7.42
C VAL A 89 -16.01 4.02 -6.90
N ARG A 90 -16.18 3.82 -5.59
CA ARG A 90 -16.46 2.48 -5.04
C ARG A 90 -17.81 1.94 -5.48
N SER A 91 -18.83 2.78 -5.57
CA SER A 91 -20.16 2.37 -6.04
C SER A 91 -20.14 1.97 -7.52
N ALA A 92 -19.39 2.68 -8.36
CA ALA A 92 -19.35 2.45 -9.80
C ALA A 92 -18.35 1.36 -10.22
N TYR A 93 -17.19 1.27 -9.55
CA TYR A 93 -16.07 0.42 -9.97
C TYR A 93 -15.71 -0.66 -8.93
N GLY A 94 -16.43 -0.75 -7.81
CA GLY A 94 -16.27 -1.80 -6.81
C GLY A 94 -14.88 -1.82 -6.17
N LYS A 95 -14.17 -2.96 -6.29
CA LYS A 95 -12.85 -3.19 -5.66
C LYS A 95 -11.66 -2.86 -6.55
N LEU A 96 -11.89 -2.21 -7.70
CA LEU A 96 -10.84 -1.81 -8.64
C LEU A 96 -9.74 -0.99 -7.92
N PRO A 97 -8.45 -1.21 -8.22
CA PRO A 97 -7.35 -0.47 -7.59
C PRO A 97 -7.19 0.90 -8.25
N VAL A 98 -8.13 1.80 -7.96
CA VAL A 98 -8.14 3.19 -8.44
C VAL A 98 -7.32 4.07 -7.49
N VAL A 99 -6.51 4.96 -8.05
CA VAL A 99 -5.80 6.00 -7.29
C VAL A 99 -6.76 7.15 -7.06
N ILE A 100 -6.90 7.60 -5.82
CA ILE A 100 -7.64 8.82 -5.48
C ILE A 100 -6.66 9.74 -4.78
N ALA A 101 -6.36 10.88 -5.40
CA ALA A 101 -5.38 11.83 -4.90
C ALA A 101 -5.77 13.25 -5.27
N GLN A 102 -5.39 14.20 -4.41
CA GLN A 102 -5.48 15.61 -4.73
C GLN A 102 -4.36 15.97 -5.70
N VAL A 103 -4.67 16.77 -6.71
CA VAL A 103 -3.70 17.26 -7.68
C VAL A 103 -3.27 18.66 -7.26
N THR A 104 -2.19 18.73 -6.48
CA THR A 104 -1.64 20.00 -5.95
C THR A 104 -0.52 20.53 -6.84
N ALA A 105 -0.01 21.74 -6.61
CA ALA A 105 1.12 22.26 -7.37
C ALA A 105 2.41 21.43 -7.18
N THR A 106 2.56 20.78 -6.02
CA THR A 106 3.69 19.90 -5.70
C THR A 106 3.32 18.42 -5.92
N PRO A 107 4.08 17.66 -6.72
CA PRO A 107 3.79 16.27 -7.11
C PRO A 107 4.19 15.22 -6.06
N VAL A 108 4.56 15.60 -4.84
CA VAL A 108 4.91 14.62 -3.81
C VAL A 108 4.31 15.08 -2.49
N PRO A 109 3.40 14.31 -1.88
CA PRO A 109 3.01 14.56 -0.51
C PRO A 109 4.25 14.32 0.36
N GLU A 110 4.73 15.37 1.02
CA GLU A 110 5.67 15.23 2.12
C GLU A 110 5.02 14.39 3.21
N TYR A 111 5.36 13.10 3.27
CA TYR A 111 4.94 12.25 4.37
C TYR A 111 5.74 12.64 5.62
N ARG A 112 5.21 13.56 6.41
CA ARG A 112 5.70 13.78 7.79
C ARG A 112 5.25 12.60 8.66
N VAL A 113 6.10 11.58 8.73
CA VAL A 113 5.93 10.47 9.68
C VAL A 113 6.20 11.02 11.09
N ARG A 114 5.16 11.35 11.85
CA ARG A 114 5.29 11.60 13.30
C ARG A 114 5.37 10.26 14.03
N SER A 115 6.55 9.65 14.04
CA SER A 115 6.87 8.62 15.02
C SER A 115 7.52 9.31 16.22
N PRO A 116 6.96 9.23 17.43
CA PRO A 116 7.54 9.87 18.62
C PRO A 116 9.03 9.57 18.80
N ARG A 117 9.49 8.39 18.38
CA ARG A 117 10.88 7.92 18.52
C ARG A 117 11.80 8.33 17.36
N LEU A 118 11.24 8.65 16.19
CA LEU A 118 12.03 9.27 15.10
C LEU A 118 12.15 10.78 15.30
N SER A 119 11.20 11.39 16.02
CA SER A 119 11.32 12.76 16.50
C SER A 119 12.58 12.93 17.35
N ASP A 120 12.84 12.01 18.29
CA ASP A 120 14.02 12.07 19.17
C ASP A 120 15.35 11.97 18.40
N ILE A 121 15.38 11.23 17.28
CA ILE A 121 16.57 11.09 16.44
C ILE A 121 16.74 12.34 15.56
N ALA A 122 15.65 12.87 15.02
CA ALA A 122 15.66 14.10 14.23
C ALA A 122 16.01 15.33 15.08
N GLU A 123 15.49 15.41 16.31
CA GLU A 123 15.81 16.47 17.29
C GLU A 123 17.28 16.40 17.70
N ARG A 124 17.81 15.20 17.94
CA ARG A 124 19.26 14.99 18.16
C ARG A 124 20.13 15.31 16.95
N ALA A 125 19.62 15.09 15.75
CA ALA A 125 20.35 15.38 14.51
C ALA A 125 20.46 16.89 14.25
N ASP A 126 19.39 17.65 14.53
CA ASP A 126 19.39 19.11 14.49
C ASP A 126 20.27 19.71 15.60
N GLU A 127 20.26 19.12 16.81
CA GLU A 127 21.10 19.57 17.93
C GLU A 127 22.60 19.28 17.75
N ASN A 128 22.96 18.22 17.01
CA ASN A 128 24.35 17.79 16.83
C ASN A 128 24.90 18.05 15.42
N GLU A 129 24.18 18.81 14.57
CA GLU A 129 24.53 19.06 13.16
C GLU A 129 24.90 17.77 12.39
N MET A 130 24.17 16.67 12.67
CA MET A 130 24.50 15.38 12.07
C MET A 130 24.29 15.41 10.56
N SER A 131 25.24 14.83 9.83
CA SER A 131 25.12 14.71 8.38
C SER A 131 24.00 13.73 8.01
N MET A 132 23.38 13.93 6.85
CA MET A 132 22.32 13.05 6.31
C MET A 132 22.78 11.58 6.25
N ASP A 133 24.06 11.32 5.95
CA ASP A 133 24.62 9.96 5.93
C ASP A 133 24.67 9.32 7.33
N GLU A 134 24.90 10.12 8.37
CA GLU A 134 24.90 9.65 9.76
C GLU A 134 23.48 9.39 10.26
N ILE A 135 22.52 10.23 9.89
CA ILE A 135 21.10 10.04 10.20
C ILE A 135 20.60 8.73 9.57
N VAL A 136 20.95 8.49 8.31
CA VAL A 136 20.57 7.26 7.60
C VAL A 136 21.20 6.03 8.26
N ALA A 137 22.49 6.10 8.63
CA ALA A 137 23.17 5.02 9.34
C ALA A 137 22.53 4.71 10.71
N GLU A 138 22.13 5.74 11.47
CA GLU A 138 21.48 5.59 12.77
C GLU A 138 20.09 4.96 12.66
N VAL A 139 19.30 5.38 11.67
CA VAL A 139 17.99 4.77 11.37
C VAL A 139 18.13 3.31 10.94
N HIS A 140 19.18 2.98 10.18
CA HIS A 140 19.47 1.60 9.79
C HIS A 140 19.88 0.72 10.98
N ARG A 141 20.71 1.23 11.89
CA ARG A 141 21.10 0.53 13.13
C ARG A 141 19.87 0.23 13.99
N TYR A 142 19.00 1.21 14.19
CA TYR A 142 17.76 1.05 14.95
C TYR A 142 16.81 0.00 14.35
N ARG A 143 16.69 -0.04 13.00
CA ARG A 143 15.90 -1.06 12.30
C ARG A 143 16.46 -2.47 12.45
N GLN A 144 17.78 -2.63 12.58
CA GLN A 144 18.39 -3.94 12.83
C GLN A 144 18.12 -4.39 14.27
N GLU A 145 18.32 -3.52 15.25
CA GLU A 145 18.12 -3.84 16.67
C GLU A 145 16.66 -4.20 17.00
N THR A 146 15.68 -3.49 16.41
CA THR A 146 14.26 -3.81 16.56
C THR A 146 13.88 -5.13 15.89
N ARG A 147 14.52 -5.48 14.78
CA ARG A 147 14.28 -6.74 14.06
C ARG A 147 14.89 -7.94 14.79
N ASP A 148 15.98 -7.74 15.54
CA ASP A 148 16.59 -8.77 16.38
C ASP A 148 15.82 -8.96 17.70
N ALA A 149 15.18 -7.90 18.23
CA ALA A 149 14.33 -7.98 19.42
C ALA A 149 13.01 -8.74 19.17
N ASP A 150 12.42 -8.64 17.98
CA ASP A 150 11.21 -9.39 17.60
C ASP A 150 11.50 -10.86 17.23
N ASN A 151 12.77 -11.24 17.03
CA ASN A 151 13.18 -12.60 16.65
C ASN A 151 13.62 -13.46 17.87
N HIS A 152 13.31 -13.02 19.09
CA HIS A 152 13.58 -13.72 20.35
C HIS A 152 12.31 -14.00 21.20
N ILE A 153 11.15 -14.12 20.54
CA ILE A 153 9.89 -14.59 21.15
C ILE A 153 9.46 -15.89 20.49
#